data_AF-A0A9E2UVX0-F1
#
_entry.id   AF-A0A9E2UVX0-F1
#
_cell.length_a   1.000
_cell.length_b   1.000
_cell.length_c   1.000
_cell.angle_alpha   90.00
_cell.angle_beta   90.00
_cell.angle_gamma   90.00
#
_symmetry.space_group_name_H-M   'P 1'
#
loop_
_entity.id
_entity.type
_entity.pdbx_description
1 polymer ?
#
loop_
_entity_poly.entity_id
_entity_poly.type
_entity_poly.pdbx_seq_one_letter_code
_entity_poly.pdbx_strand_id
1 'polypeptide(L)'
;MRGGEVQYFRLPLASWRDRLEKAKAGGLNTVSSYMPWYWHEPQEGLVDFVGKTLPERNLRHYLELAAEIGLYVIARPGPFVNSELRCGGTPEW
;
A
#
# COMPACT_ATOMS: atom_id res chain seq x y z
N MET A 1 9.53 -14.01 11.62
CA MET A 1 9.31 -12.99 10.56
C MET A 1 9.74 -11.64 11.14
N ARG A 2 10.51 -10.82 10.40
CA ARG A 2 10.95 -9.48 10.84
C ARG A 2 10.27 -8.46 9.95
N GLY A 3 9.19 -7.88 10.47
CA GLY A 3 8.27 -7.04 9.71
C GLY A 3 8.30 -5.58 10.15
N GLY A 4 7.96 -4.69 9.22
CA GLY A 4 7.64 -3.29 9.49
C GLY A 4 6.54 -2.81 8.55
N GLU A 5 5.84 -1.75 8.90
CA GLU A 5 4.73 -1.25 8.09
C GLU A 5 5.18 -0.13 7.15
N VAL A 6 4.84 -0.25 5.87
CA VAL A 6 5.10 0.78 4.84
C VAL A 6 3.81 0.98 4.05
N GLN A 7 3.00 1.95 4.45
CA GLN A 7 1.72 2.23 3.82
C GLN A 7 1.90 3.06 2.53
N TYR A 8 1.91 2.39 1.38
CA TYR A 8 2.19 3.03 0.07
C TYR A 8 1.25 4.21 -0.23
N PHE A 9 -0.04 4.06 0.11
CA PHE A 9 -1.08 5.08 -0.14
C PHE A 9 -0.92 6.36 0.70
N ARG A 10 0.05 6.41 1.63
CA ARG A 10 0.39 7.60 2.42
C ARG A 10 1.73 8.23 2.04
N LEU A 11 2.43 7.65 1.06
CA LEU A 11 3.77 8.06 0.68
C LEU A 11 3.77 8.52 -0.77
N PRO A 12 4.51 9.60 -1.12
CA PRO A 12 4.72 9.95 -2.52
C PRO A 12 5.34 8.78 -3.28
N LEU A 13 4.88 8.53 -4.51
CA LEU A 13 5.34 7.42 -5.37
C LEU A 13 6.88 7.35 -5.44
N ALA A 14 7.54 8.51 -5.61
CA ALA A 14 8.99 8.61 -5.73
C ALA A 14 9.77 8.12 -4.47
N SER A 15 9.10 8.05 -3.31
CA SER A 15 9.73 7.57 -2.08
C SER A 15 9.62 6.06 -1.88
N TRP A 16 8.74 5.35 -2.60
CA TRP A 16 8.42 3.96 -2.28
C TRP A 16 9.65 3.04 -2.29
N ARG A 17 10.45 3.09 -3.36
CA ARG A 17 11.67 2.29 -3.48
C ARG A 17 12.63 2.58 -2.32
N ASP A 18 12.94 3.85 -2.07
CA ASP A 18 13.85 4.25 -0.99
C ASP A 18 13.39 3.71 0.39
N ARG A 19 12.08 3.77 0.68
CA ARG A 19 11.54 3.28 1.96
C ARG A 19 11.63 1.76 2.08
N LEU A 20 11.36 1.03 0.99
CA LEU A 20 11.48 -0.43 0.95
C LEU A 20 12.96 -0.88 1.04
N GLU A 21 13.87 -0.21 0.35
CA GLU A 21 15.31 -0.49 0.43
C GLU A 21 15.85 -0.21 1.84
N LYS A 22 15.42 0.87 2.48
CA LYS A 22 15.76 1.15 3.89
C LYS A 22 15.18 0.11 4.85
N ALA A 23 13.96 -0.36 4.63
CA ALA A 23 13.37 -1.46 5.40
C ALA A 23 14.25 -2.72 5.29
N LYS A 24 14.67 -3.08 4.07
CA LYS A 24 15.58 -4.21 3.81
C LYS A 24 16.93 -4.02 4.48
N ALA A 25 17.55 -2.85 4.32
CA ALA A 25 18.84 -2.51 4.93
C ALA A 25 18.78 -2.51 6.47
N GLY A 26 17.62 -2.15 7.05
CA GLY A 26 17.32 -2.28 8.47
C GLY A 26 17.12 -3.73 8.96
N GLY A 27 17.30 -4.73 8.09
CA GLY A 27 17.22 -6.15 8.45
C GLY A 27 15.81 -6.74 8.38
N LEU A 28 14.83 -6.00 7.87
CA LEU A 28 13.48 -6.52 7.65
C LEU A 28 13.47 -7.47 6.45
N ASN A 29 12.65 -8.51 6.55
CA ASN A 29 12.41 -9.43 5.43
C ASN A 29 10.97 -9.37 4.92
N THR A 30 10.11 -8.61 5.60
CA THR A 30 8.68 -8.50 5.32
C THR A 30 8.24 -7.07 5.53
N VAL A 31 7.34 -6.57 4.68
CA VAL A 31 6.60 -5.32 4.92
C VAL A 31 5.11 -5.60 5.02
N SER A 32 4.39 -4.85 5.83
CA SER A 32 2.92 -4.85 5.83
C SER A 32 2.40 -3.56 5.21
N SER A 33 1.25 -3.64 4.54
CA SER A 33 0.50 -2.47 4.12
C SER A 33 -1.00 -2.76 4.09
N TYR A 34 -1.77 -1.76 4.51
CA TYR A 34 -3.19 -1.70 4.21
C TYR A 34 -3.44 -1.39 2.73
N MET A 35 -4.61 -1.80 2.23
CA MET A 35 -5.10 -1.45 0.89
C MET A 35 -6.53 -0.92 1.04
N PRO A 36 -6.72 0.34 1.46
CA PRO A 36 -8.04 0.85 1.82
C PRO A 36 -8.99 0.83 0.61
N TRP A 37 -10.23 0.37 0.81
CA TRP A 37 -11.21 0.27 -0.25
C TRP A 37 -11.54 1.65 -0.84
N TYR A 38 -11.86 2.64 -0.01
CA TYR A 38 -12.18 4.00 -0.48
C TYR A 38 -11.05 4.63 -1.31
N TRP A 39 -9.80 4.21 -1.06
CA TRP A 39 -8.64 4.72 -1.79
C TRP A 39 -8.61 4.20 -3.22
N HIS A 40 -8.93 2.92 -3.41
CA HIS A 40 -8.93 2.26 -4.71
C HIS A 40 -10.25 2.35 -5.46
N GLU A 41 -11.35 2.65 -4.78
CA GLU A 41 -12.67 2.87 -5.38
C GLU A 41 -13.28 4.19 -4.87
N PRO A 42 -12.77 5.35 -5.33
CA PRO A 42 -13.25 6.66 -4.87
C PRO A 42 -14.71 6.98 -5.25
N GLN A 43 -15.25 6.30 -6.27
CA GLN A 43 -16.64 6.37 -6.71
C GLN A 43 -17.11 4.94 -7.03
N GLU A 44 -18.38 4.62 -6.78
CA GLU A 44 -18.94 3.30 -7.06
C GLU A 44 -18.64 2.85 -8.50
N GLY A 45 -18.01 1.68 -8.63
CA GLY A 45 -17.59 1.09 -9.90
C GLY A 45 -16.29 1.63 -10.49
N LEU A 46 -15.70 2.69 -9.93
CA LEU A 46 -14.45 3.30 -10.43
C LEU A 46 -13.23 2.76 -9.67
N VAL A 47 -12.77 1.57 -10.05
CA VAL A 47 -11.64 0.90 -9.41
C VAL A 47 -10.30 1.24 -10.07
N ASP A 48 -9.29 1.61 -9.28
CA ASP A 48 -7.94 1.91 -9.74
C ASP A 48 -6.84 1.29 -8.85
N PHE A 49 -6.17 0.26 -9.37
CA PHE A 49 -5.01 -0.41 -8.75
C PHE A 49 -3.69 -0.20 -9.50
N VAL A 50 -3.74 0.56 -10.60
CA VAL A 50 -2.61 0.78 -11.50
C VAL A 50 -2.19 2.25 -11.57
N GLY A 51 -2.84 3.09 -10.77
CA GLY A 51 -2.53 4.51 -10.63
C GLY A 51 -2.93 5.35 -11.84
N LYS A 52 -4.03 4.99 -12.51
CA LYS A 52 -4.57 5.76 -13.66
C LYS A 52 -5.12 7.12 -13.22
N THR A 53 -5.71 7.19 -12.03
CA THR A 53 -6.36 8.38 -11.49
C THR A 53 -5.44 9.16 -10.55
N LEU A 54 -4.63 8.46 -9.76
CA LEU A 54 -3.56 9.03 -8.94
C LEU A 54 -2.38 8.05 -8.93
N PRO A 55 -1.13 8.50 -9.14
CA PRO A 55 0.03 7.60 -9.18
C PRO A 55 0.18 6.72 -7.93
N GLU A 56 -0.16 7.24 -6.75
CA GLU A 56 -0.10 6.55 -5.46
C GLU A 56 -1.16 5.44 -5.29
N ARG A 57 -2.11 5.33 -6.22
CA ARG A 57 -3.06 4.20 -6.29
C ARG A 57 -2.47 2.98 -7.01
N ASN A 58 -1.23 3.07 -7.51
CA ASN A 58 -0.58 1.97 -8.21
C ASN A 58 -0.08 0.87 -7.24
N LEU A 59 -1.03 0.11 -6.68
CA LEU A 59 -0.75 -1.04 -5.82
C LEU A 59 0.09 -2.09 -6.55
N ARG A 60 -0.16 -2.30 -7.85
CA ARG A 60 0.63 -3.23 -8.67
C ARG A 60 2.11 -2.89 -8.61
N HIS A 61 2.48 -1.64 -8.88
CA HIS A 61 3.86 -1.20 -8.88
C HIS A 61 4.51 -1.31 -7.49
N TYR A 62 3.78 -0.99 -6.42
CA TYR A 62 4.28 -1.18 -5.06
C TYR A 62 4.63 -2.65 -4.75
N LEU A 63 3.77 -3.59 -5.14
CA LEU A 63 4.02 -5.02 -4.95
C LEU A 63 5.19 -5.54 -5.81
N GLU A 64 5.30 -5.04 -7.05
CA GLU A 64 6.44 -5.34 -7.94
C GLU A 64 7.77 -4.85 -7.33
N LEU A 65 7.81 -3.63 -6.79
CA LEU A 65 8.99 -3.10 -6.09
C LEU A 65 9.36 -3.95 -4.87
N ALA A 66 8.39 -4.34 -4.05
CA ALA A 66 8.65 -5.17 -2.88
C ALA A 66 9.23 -6.54 -3.27
N ALA A 67 8.71 -7.15 -4.34
CA ALA A 67 9.21 -8.40 -4.89
C ALA A 67 10.64 -8.26 -5.44
N GLU A 68 10.93 -7.19 -6.19
CA GLU A 68 12.27 -6.90 -6.74
C GLU A 68 13.32 -6.73 -5.65
N ILE A 69 12.98 -6.02 -4.57
CA ILE A 69 13.87 -5.79 -3.40
C ILE A 69 14.01 -7.06 -2.53
N GLY A 70 13.20 -8.09 -2.79
CA GLY A 70 13.22 -9.35 -2.05
C GLY A 70 12.63 -9.23 -0.65
N LEU A 71 11.50 -8.52 -0.53
CA LEU A 71 10.67 -8.41 0.67
C LEU A 71 9.38 -9.21 0.48
N TYR A 72 8.97 -9.98 1.49
CA TYR A 72 7.61 -10.51 1.56
C TYR A 72 6.62 -9.39 1.88
N VAL A 73 5.36 -9.53 1.48
CA VAL A 73 4.32 -8.54 1.78
C VAL A 73 3.18 -9.21 2.56
N ILE A 74 2.86 -8.65 3.74
CA ILE A 74 1.60 -8.94 4.43
C ILE A 74 0.56 -7.95 3.90
N ALA A 75 -0.29 -8.45 2.99
CA ALA A 75 -1.40 -7.69 2.46
C ALA A 75 -2.55 -7.60 3.47
N ARG A 76 -3.08 -6.39 3.68
CA ARG A 76 -4.21 -6.12 4.60
C ARG A 76 -5.32 -5.36 3.86
N PRO A 77 -6.10 -6.02 2.98
CA PRO A 77 -7.00 -5.34 2.05
C PRO A 77 -8.33 -4.83 2.64
N GLY A 78 -8.64 -5.11 3.91
CA GLY A 78 -9.90 -4.70 4.50
C GLY A 78 -11.03 -5.74 4.30
N PRO A 79 -12.31 -5.32 4.20
CA PRO A 79 -12.80 -3.99 3.79
C PRO A 79 -12.63 -2.88 4.84
N PHE A 80 -12.67 -3.23 6.13
CA PHE A 80 -12.30 -2.33 7.23
C PHE A 80 -10.83 -2.54 7.59
N VAL A 81 -10.03 -1.48 7.51
CA VAL A 81 -8.58 -1.51 7.79
C VAL A 81 -8.21 -0.72 9.06
N ASN A 82 -9.14 0.05 9.62
CA ASN A 82 -8.83 1.08 10.62
C ASN A 82 -7.76 2.05 10.08
N SER A 83 -6.51 1.92 10.53
CA SER A 83 -5.37 2.76 10.11
C SER A 83 -5.59 4.25 10.35
N GLU A 84 -6.46 4.65 11.29
CA GLU A 84 -6.82 6.05 11.52
C GLU A 84 -7.38 6.72 10.24
N LEU A 85 -8.06 5.93 9.40
CA LEU A 85 -8.73 6.39 8.19
C LEU A 85 -10.19 6.70 8.47
N ARG A 86 -10.73 7.66 7.71
CA ARG A 86 -12.17 7.95 7.71
C ARG A 86 -12.94 6.68 7.34
N CYS A 87 -14.01 6.41 8.10
CA CYS A 87 -14.81 5.18 8.01
C CYS A 87 -13.97 3.89 8.08
N GLY A 88 -12.78 3.94 8.68
CA GLY A 88 -11.85 2.81 8.74
C GLY A 88 -11.43 2.26 7.38
N GLY A 89 -11.53 3.07 6.31
CA GLY A 89 -11.09 2.73 4.96
C GLY A 89 -12.19 2.20 4.02
N THR A 90 -13.46 2.13 4.45
CA THR A 90 -14.58 1.84 3.56
C THR A 90 -15.03 3.10 2.81
N PRO A 91 -15.57 2.98 1.59
CA PRO A 91 -16.22 4.10 0.91
C PRO A 91 -17.48 4.56 1.67
N GLU A 92 -17.92 5.79 1.39
CA GLU A 92 -19.15 6.37 1.96
C GLU A 92 -20.31 6.45 0.98
N TRP A 93 -20.03 6.25 -0.31
CA TRP A 93 -21.02 6.22 -1.36
C TRP A 93 -21.87 4.95 -1.28
#